data_AF-A0A9P5YQZ9-F1
#
_entry.id   AF-A0A9P5YQZ9-F1
#
_cell.length_a   1.000
_cell.length_b   1.000
_cell.length_c   1.000
_cell.angle_alpha   90.00
_cell.angle_beta   90.00
_cell.angle_gamma   90.00
#
_symmetry.space_group_name_H-M   'P 1'
#
loop_
_entity.id
_entity.type
_entity.pdbx_description
1 polymer ?
#
loop_
_entity_poly.entity_id
_entity_poly.type
_entity_poly.pdbx_seq_one_letter_code
_entity_poly.pdbx_strand_id
1 'polypeptide(L)'
;HKTVSDRTWTEPAVTPPQALINVSIFNFPWKFNVYASSRPYVTFEDVVETIYRTLRMNITQPEFYAAGSSNDQRRASRAYETRYRRLLNTQLYEEEKRGGMKRVDFLMERTRFASLS
;
A
#
# COMPACT_ATOMS: atom_id res chain seq x y z
N HIS A 1 -12.62 -14.69 10.82
CA HIS A 1 -12.24 -13.26 10.72
C HIS A 1 -12.65 -12.57 12.01
N LYS A 2 -11.71 -12.01 12.79
CA LYS A 2 -12.05 -11.16 13.96
C LYS A 2 -12.33 -9.75 13.45
N THR A 3 -13.46 -9.18 13.79
CA THR A 3 -13.80 -7.78 13.50
C THR A 3 -12.95 -6.87 14.38
N VAL A 4 -12.31 -5.87 13.78
CA VAL A 4 -11.60 -4.82 14.52
C VAL A 4 -12.66 -3.89 15.12
N SER A 5 -12.53 -3.57 16.41
CA SER A 5 -13.53 -2.72 17.09
C SER A 5 -13.45 -1.28 16.61
N ASP A 6 -14.58 -0.55 16.62
CA ASP A 6 -14.62 0.88 16.27
C ASP A 6 -13.63 1.71 17.10
N ARG A 7 -13.40 1.31 18.36
CA ARG A 7 -12.42 1.96 19.24
C ARG A 7 -11.00 1.85 18.69
N THR A 8 -10.61 0.66 18.22
CA THR A 8 -9.28 0.38 17.68
C THR A 8 -8.96 1.23 16.45
N TRP A 9 -9.95 1.54 15.61
CA TRP A 9 -9.75 2.42 14.45
C TRP A 9 -9.39 3.85 14.86
N THR A 10 -9.93 4.32 15.98
CA THR A 10 -9.73 5.69 16.49
C THR A 10 -8.58 5.85 17.48
N GLU A 11 -7.91 4.75 17.86
CA GLU A 11 -6.76 4.79 18.76
C GLU A 11 -5.55 5.49 18.11
N PRO A 12 -4.70 6.19 18.89
CA PRO A 12 -3.47 6.77 18.37
C PRO A 12 -2.59 5.70 17.71
N ALA A 13 -2.09 6.00 16.51
CA ALA A 13 -1.24 5.06 15.76
C ALA A 13 0.14 4.87 16.39
N VAL A 14 0.61 5.84 17.19
CA VAL A 14 1.91 5.85 17.85
C VAL A 14 1.80 6.40 19.26
N THR A 15 2.74 6.01 20.12
CA THR A 15 2.91 6.56 21.48
C THR A 15 4.29 7.19 21.59
N PRO A 16 4.42 8.49 21.94
CA PRO A 16 3.33 9.45 22.19
C PRO A 16 2.53 9.80 20.92
N PRO A 17 1.25 10.23 21.04
CA PRO A 17 0.43 10.62 19.89
C PRO A 17 1.05 11.76 19.08
N GLN A 18 1.05 11.66 17.75
CA GLN A 18 1.60 12.67 16.83
C GLN A 18 0.58 13.08 15.78
N ALA A 19 0.57 14.36 15.38
CA ALA A 19 -0.29 14.88 14.31
C ALA A 19 0.16 14.49 12.89
N LEU A 20 1.41 14.04 12.76
CA LEU A 20 2.03 13.61 11.51
C LEU A 20 2.95 12.42 11.80
N ILE A 21 2.87 11.37 10.98
CA ILE A 21 3.86 10.30 10.98
C ILE A 21 4.37 10.02 9.56
N ASN A 22 5.59 9.51 9.46
CA ASN A 22 6.18 9.09 8.20
C ASN A 22 6.17 7.57 8.14
N VAL A 23 5.55 7.00 7.11
CA VAL A 23 5.55 5.56 6.86
C VAL A 23 6.45 5.27 5.66
N SER A 24 7.34 4.30 5.83
CA SER A 24 8.19 3.78 4.77
C SER A 24 7.93 2.29 4.60
N ILE A 25 8.02 1.80 3.37
CA ILE A 25 7.95 0.37 3.10
C ILE A 25 9.38 -0.11 2.88
N PHE A 26 9.81 -1.08 3.70
CA PHE A 26 11.15 -1.64 3.62
C PHE A 26 11.44 -2.14 2.19
N ASN A 27 12.63 -1.80 1.68
CA ASN A 27 13.11 -2.07 0.32
C ASN A 27 12.41 -1.33 -0.83
N PHE A 28 11.59 -0.32 -0.54
CA PHE A 28 10.97 0.51 -1.59
C PHE A 28 11.21 2.01 -1.36
N PRO A 29 11.29 2.82 -2.44
CA PRO A 29 11.59 4.24 -2.33
C PRO A 29 10.41 5.07 -1.79
N TRP A 30 9.23 4.46 -1.64
CA TRP A 30 8.02 5.17 -1.25
C TRP A 30 8.00 5.45 0.24
N LYS A 31 8.13 6.73 0.56
CA LYS A 31 7.79 7.31 1.86
C LYS A 31 6.50 8.09 1.69
N PHE A 32 5.61 7.99 2.66
CA PHE A 32 4.39 8.77 2.66
C PHE A 32 4.07 9.30 4.05
N ASN A 33 3.54 10.50 4.04
CA ASN A 33 3.15 11.23 5.22
C ASN A 33 1.71 10.87 5.54
N VAL A 34 1.45 10.44 6.77
CA VAL A 34 0.11 10.26 7.29
C VAL A 34 -0.19 11.45 8.19
N TYR A 35 -1.22 12.20 7.84
CA TYR A 35 -1.71 13.32 8.61
C TYR A 35 -2.97 12.91 9.37
N ALA A 36 -3.15 13.45 10.57
CA ALA A 36 -4.39 13.27 11.30
C ALA A 36 -5.57 13.86 10.52
N SER A 37 -6.64 13.09 10.30
CA SER A 37 -7.80 13.54 9.51
C SER A 37 -8.90 14.17 10.37
N SER A 38 -9.21 13.55 11.50
CA SER A 38 -10.40 13.87 12.31
C SER A 38 -10.08 14.21 13.77
N ARG A 39 -8.83 13.97 14.20
CA ARG A 39 -8.37 14.13 15.58
C ARG A 39 -7.07 14.95 15.62
N PRO A 40 -6.62 15.41 16.80
CA PRO A 40 -5.32 16.09 16.94
C PRO A 40 -4.10 15.17 16.72
N TYR A 41 -4.31 13.88 16.50
CA TYR A 41 -3.29 12.87 16.31
C TYR A 41 -3.69 11.87 15.22
N VAL A 42 -2.69 11.26 14.59
CA VAL A 42 -2.85 10.19 13.62
C VAL A 42 -3.44 8.97 14.31
N THR A 43 -4.53 8.46 13.75
CA THR A 43 -5.22 7.26 14.21
C THR A 43 -4.81 6.02 13.41
N PHE A 44 -5.15 4.83 13.92
CA PHE A 44 -4.98 3.60 13.15
C PHE A 44 -5.72 3.64 11.80
N GLU A 45 -6.92 4.24 11.76
CA GLU A 45 -7.69 4.47 10.54
C GLU A 45 -6.91 5.31 9.52
N ASP A 46 -6.37 6.46 9.93
CA ASP A 46 -5.57 7.35 9.07
C ASP A 46 -4.41 6.60 8.40
N VAL A 47 -3.74 5.73 9.17
CA VAL A 47 -2.62 4.93 8.69
C VAL A 47 -3.08 3.91 7.66
N VAL A 48 -4.09 3.11 7.98
CA VAL A 48 -4.58 2.05 7.08
C VAL A 48 -5.12 2.66 5.78
N GLU A 49 -5.87 3.75 5.87
CA GLU A 49 -6.41 4.44 4.70
C GLU A 49 -5.28 5.00 3.83
N THR A 50 -4.31 5.68 4.42
CA THR A 50 -3.19 6.26 3.67
C THR A 50 -2.35 5.18 3.00
N ILE A 51 -2.06 4.07 3.70
CA ILE A 51 -1.36 2.92 3.13
C ILE A 51 -2.16 2.36 1.95
N TYR A 52 -3.45 2.14 2.12
CA TYR A 52 -4.32 1.57 1.09
C TYR A 52 -4.37 2.44 -0.17
N ARG A 53 -4.60 3.74 -0.01
CA ARG A 53 -4.62 4.71 -1.12
C ARG A 53 -3.27 4.75 -1.83
N THR A 54 -2.18 4.85 -1.06
CA THR A 54 -0.82 4.94 -1.60
C THR A 54 -0.44 3.70 -2.38
N LEU A 55 -0.70 2.50 -1.85
CA LEU A 55 -0.37 1.23 -2.50
C LEU A 55 -1.14 1.02 -3.83
N ARG A 56 -2.29 1.66 -3.99
CA ARG A 56 -3.09 1.59 -5.22
C ARG A 56 -2.69 2.59 -6.29
N MET A 57 -1.76 3.49 -6.01
CA MET A 57 -1.27 4.41 -7.04
C MET A 57 -0.44 3.67 -8.08
N ASN A 58 -0.57 4.12 -9.32
CA ASN A 58 0.26 3.66 -10.42
C ASN A 58 1.71 4.06 -10.20
N ILE A 59 2.62 3.22 -10.67
CA ILE A 59 4.05 3.55 -10.69
C ILE A 59 4.45 4.10 -12.05
N THR A 60 5.46 4.95 -12.02
CA THR A 60 6.15 5.44 -13.21
C THR A 60 7.28 4.49 -13.61
N GLN A 61 7.76 4.61 -14.85
CA GLN A 61 8.91 3.83 -15.34
C GLN A 61 10.19 4.08 -14.52
N PRO A 62 10.53 5.33 -14.11
CA PRO A 62 11.65 5.56 -13.19
C PRO A 62 11.48 4.86 -11.84
N GLU A 63 10.27 4.88 -11.26
CA GLU A 63 9.99 4.15 -10.02
C GLU A 63 10.18 2.65 -10.18
N PHE A 64 9.78 2.07 -11.32
CA PHE A 64 9.98 0.65 -11.60
C PHE A 64 11.47 0.28 -11.61
N TYR A 65 12.32 1.07 -12.26
CA TYR A 65 13.76 0.80 -12.32
C TYR A 65 14.49 1.09 -11.01
N ALA A 66 13.99 2.05 -10.22
CA ALA A 66 14.51 2.35 -8.89
C ALA A 66 14.04 1.36 -7.81
N ALA A 67 12.95 0.63 -8.06
CA ALA A 67 12.37 -0.29 -7.09
C ALA A 67 13.06 -1.66 -7.11
N GLY A 68 13.90 -1.88 -6.09
CA GLY A 68 14.46 -3.19 -5.77
C GLY A 68 15.44 -3.74 -6.82
N SER A 69 15.68 -5.05 -6.74
CA SER A 69 16.54 -5.77 -7.68
C SER A 69 15.81 -6.15 -8.97
N SER A 70 16.54 -6.59 -10.00
CA SER A 70 15.95 -7.17 -11.22
C SER A 70 15.06 -8.39 -10.94
N ASN A 71 15.26 -9.08 -9.81
CA ASN A 71 14.37 -10.15 -9.37
C ASN A 71 13.06 -9.59 -8.80
N ASP A 72 13.10 -8.52 -8.02
CA ASP A 72 11.91 -7.88 -7.46
C ASP A 72 11.04 -7.29 -8.57
N GLN A 73 11.65 -6.65 -9.57
CA GLN A 73 10.97 -6.17 -10.77
C GLN A 73 10.22 -7.29 -11.51
N ARG A 74 10.88 -8.43 -11.77
CA ARG A 74 10.25 -9.59 -12.41
C ARG A 74 9.08 -10.14 -11.59
N ARG A 75 9.23 -10.20 -10.26
CA ARG A 75 8.16 -10.66 -9.36
C ARG A 75 7.00 -9.67 -9.33
N ALA A 76 7.27 -8.36 -9.33
CA ALA A 76 6.25 -7.33 -9.41
C ALA A 76 5.48 -7.39 -10.74
N SER A 77 6.17 -7.59 -11.87
CA SER A 77 5.51 -7.79 -13.18
C SER A 77 4.57 -9.00 -13.17
N ARG A 78 4.97 -10.11 -12.54
CA ARG A 78 4.10 -11.29 -12.38
C ARG A 78 2.88 -11.01 -11.49
N ALA A 79 3.06 -10.23 -10.41
CA ALA A 79 1.97 -9.83 -9.53
C ALA A 79 0.95 -8.94 -10.27
N TYR A 80 1.44 -7.98 -11.06
CA TYR A 80 0.62 -7.16 -11.96
C TYR A 80 -0.16 -8.02 -12.95
N GLU A 81 0.50 -8.96 -13.64
CA GLU A 81 -0.17 -9.88 -14.57
C GLU A 81 -1.25 -10.70 -13.90
N THR A 82 -0.93 -11.24 -12.73
CA THR A 82 -1.85 -12.05 -11.95
C THR A 82 -3.07 -11.24 -11.52
N ARG A 83 -2.89 -9.95 -11.18
CA ARG A 83 -3.98 -9.08 -10.73
C ARG A 83 -5.05 -8.88 -11.79
N TYR A 84 -4.67 -8.49 -13.02
CA TYR A 84 -5.68 -8.30 -14.07
C TYR A 84 -6.22 -9.63 -14.60
N ARG A 85 -5.41 -10.71 -14.65
CA ARG A 85 -5.86 -12.05 -15.10
C ARG A 85 -6.87 -12.72 -14.17
N ARG A 86 -6.93 -12.33 -12.90
CA ARG A 86 -7.94 -12.83 -11.94
C ARG A 86 -9.34 -12.27 -12.20
N LEU A 87 -9.48 -11.22 -13.02
CA LEU A 87 -10.77 -10.61 -13.31
C LEU A 87 -11.50 -11.39 -14.39
N LEU A 88 -12.69 -11.91 -14.06
CA LEU A 88 -13.54 -12.68 -14.98
C LEU A 88 -14.33 -11.78 -15.95
N ASN A 89 -14.58 -10.53 -15.56
CA ASN A 89 -15.29 -9.57 -16.40
C ASN A 89 -14.31 -8.91 -17.38
N THR A 90 -14.58 -9.02 -18.68
CA THR A 90 -13.72 -8.50 -19.76
C THR A 90 -13.48 -6.99 -19.67
N GLN A 91 -14.50 -6.21 -19.30
CA GLN A 91 -14.35 -4.76 -19.17
C GLN A 91 -13.40 -4.42 -18.01
N LEU A 92 -13.61 -5.03 -16.83
CA LEU A 92 -12.73 -4.83 -15.67
C LEU A 92 -11.31 -5.32 -15.95
N TYR A 93 -11.16 -6.43 -16.68
CA TYR A 93 -9.86 -6.94 -17.12
C TYR A 93 -9.09 -5.91 -17.95
N GLU A 94 -9.72 -5.34 -18.99
CA GLU A 94 -9.07 -4.36 -19.86
C GLU A 94 -8.80 -3.03 -19.15
N GLU A 95 -9.70 -2.60 -18.27
CA GLU A 95 -9.50 -1.42 -17.43
C GLU A 95 -8.30 -1.60 -16.49
N GLU A 96 -8.21 -2.74 -15.80
CA GLU A 96 -7.13 -3.02 -14.86
C GLU A 96 -5.79 -3.19 -15.59
N LYS A 97 -5.78 -3.84 -16.76
CA LYS A 97 -4.59 -3.98 -17.61
C LYS A 97 -4.13 -2.64 -18.16
N ARG A 98 -5.04 -1.78 -18.64
CA ARG A 98 -4.72 -0.42 -19.10
C ARG A 98 -4.22 0.46 -17.96
N GLY A 99 -4.71 0.22 -16.74
CA GLY A 99 -4.26 0.90 -15.53
C GLY A 99 -2.79 0.67 -15.19
N GLY A 100 -2.15 -0.38 -15.70
CA GLY A 100 -0.72 -0.63 -15.51
C GLY A 100 -0.33 -1.04 -14.09
N MET A 101 0.97 -1.01 -13.82
CA MET A 101 1.52 -1.45 -12.54
C MET A 101 1.23 -0.45 -11.42
N LYS A 102 0.91 -0.97 -10.23
CA LYS A 102 0.66 -0.20 -9.00
C LYS A 102 1.70 -0.56 -7.94
N ARG A 103 1.88 0.31 -6.95
CA ARG A 103 2.85 0.09 -5.86
C ARG A 103 2.63 -1.23 -5.12
N VAL A 104 1.38 -1.67 -4.98
CA VAL A 104 1.01 -2.96 -4.37
C VAL A 104 1.60 -4.18 -5.10
N ASP A 105 1.90 -4.09 -6.40
CA ASP A 105 2.48 -5.22 -7.15
C ASP A 105 3.90 -5.55 -6.64
N PHE A 106 4.61 -4.55 -6.14
CA PHE A 106 5.94 -4.72 -5.54
C PHE A 106 5.89 -5.34 -4.14
N LEU A 107 4.72 -5.43 -3.52
CA LEU A 107 4.57 -6.22 -2.30
C LEU A 107 4.59 -7.73 -2.60
N MET A 108 4.54 -8.16 -3.87
CA MET A 108 4.77 -9.56 -4.27
C MET A 108 3.94 -10.58 -3.46
N GLU A 109 2.66 -10.26 -3.23
CA GLU A 109 1.71 -11.03 -2.40
C GLU A 109 2.04 -11.09 -0.88
N ARG A 110 3.05 -10.35 -0.41
CA ARG A 110 3.28 -10.12 1.02
C ARG A 110 2.17 -9.21 1.56
N THR A 111 1.10 -9.84 2.00
CA THR A 111 -0.08 -9.19 2.62
C THR A 111 0.01 -9.14 4.15
N ARG A 112 1.18 -9.49 4.72
CA ARG A 112 1.41 -9.53 6.16
C ARG A 112 2.34 -8.41 6.59
N PHE A 113 1.88 -7.60 7.53
CA PHE A 113 2.74 -6.67 8.27
C PHE A 113 3.70 -7.50 9.14
N ALA A 114 5.01 -7.35 8.93
CA ALA A 114 6.02 -8.14 9.66
C ALA A 114 6.11 -7.74 11.15
N SER A 115 5.92 -6.47 11.45
CA SER A 115 5.72 -5.86 12.76
C SER A 115 5.83 -4.34 12.56
N LEU A 116 5.32 -3.54 13.49
CA LEU A 116 5.77 -2.15 13.64
C LEU A 116 7.10 -2.23 14.42
N SER A 117 8.18 -1.67 13.88
CA SER A 117 9.45 -1.48 14.60
C SER A 117 9.55 -0.07 15.12
#